data_AF-A0A9D8IRJ4-F1
#
_entry.id   AF-A0A9D8IRJ4-F1
#
_cell.length_a   1.000
_cell.length_b   1.000
_cell.length_c   1.000
_cell.angle_alpha   90.00
_cell.angle_beta   90.00
_cell.angle_gamma   90.00
#
_symmetry.space_group_name_H-M   'P 1'
#
loop_
_entity.id
_entity.type
_entity.pdbx_description
1 polymer ?
#
loop_
_entity_poly.entity_id
_entity_poly.type
_entity_poly.pdbx_seq_one_letter_code
_entity_poly.pdbx_strand_id
1 'polypeptide(L)'
;MRSNGKRRTKKKTRGFTKKRGFTLIEVLIVVVILGVLAALVIPSVTSAMTDAKQEAAEARASQVLTMITRYNQFYPATAISTADGAIAAADLAKLVTAGYCVAGDLTNQVTNTQAWSFSAGKVVPTP
;
A
#
# COMPACT_ATOMS: atom_id res chain seq x y z
N MET A 1 55.98 -58.35 -44.38
CA MET A 1 54.69 -57.74 -43.99
C MET A 1 54.86 -56.96 -42.70
N ARG A 2 54.68 -55.63 -42.71
CA ARG A 2 53.80 -54.89 -41.79
C ARG A 2 54.03 -53.38 -41.93
N SER A 3 52.93 -52.72 -42.23
CA SER A 3 52.77 -51.32 -42.61
C SER A 3 53.02 -50.37 -41.43
N ASN A 4 53.61 -49.22 -41.76
CA ASN A 4 53.97 -48.11 -40.89
C ASN A 4 52.73 -47.23 -40.62
N GLY A 5 52.20 -47.26 -39.39
CA GLY A 5 51.00 -46.50 -39.01
C GLY A 5 51.31 -45.07 -38.57
N LYS A 6 51.28 -44.10 -39.49
CA LYS A 6 51.33 -42.65 -39.19
C LYS A 6 50.12 -42.24 -38.32
N ARG A 7 50.34 -42.07 -37.02
CA ARG A 7 49.36 -41.48 -36.08
C ARG A 7 49.10 -40.00 -36.45
N ARG A 8 47.97 -39.74 -37.09
CA ARG A 8 47.47 -38.37 -37.32
C ARG A 8 46.97 -37.77 -36.00
N THR A 9 47.73 -36.87 -35.41
CA THR A 9 47.28 -36.06 -34.27
C THR A 9 46.33 -34.97 -34.76
N LYS A 10 45.03 -35.10 -34.45
CA LYS A 10 44.03 -34.08 -34.79
C LYS A 10 44.31 -32.82 -33.95
N LYS A 11 44.73 -31.74 -34.59
CA LYS A 11 44.88 -30.41 -33.98
C LYS A 11 43.49 -29.92 -33.54
N LYS A 12 43.24 -29.87 -32.23
CA LYS A 12 42.00 -29.31 -31.63
C LYS A 12 42.00 -27.80 -31.88
N THR A 13 41.25 -27.32 -32.87
CA THR A 13 40.97 -25.90 -33.05
C THR A 13 40.06 -25.44 -31.92
N ARG A 14 40.62 -24.70 -30.95
CA ARG A 14 39.83 -24.06 -29.90
C ARG A 14 39.11 -22.87 -30.53
N GLY A 15 37.83 -23.05 -30.89
CA GLY A 15 36.99 -21.93 -31.30
C GLY A 15 36.84 -20.95 -30.14
N PHE A 16 37.23 -19.69 -30.34
CA PHE A 16 36.90 -18.61 -29.41
C PHE A 16 35.38 -18.40 -29.47
N THR A 17 34.66 -18.93 -28.50
CA THR A 17 33.27 -18.54 -28.25
C THR A 17 33.29 -17.07 -27.84
N LYS A 18 32.90 -16.15 -28.73
CA LYS A 18 32.71 -14.74 -28.39
C LYS A 18 31.65 -14.65 -27.30
N LYS A 19 32.05 -14.44 -26.05
CA LYS A 19 31.13 -14.05 -24.99
C LYS A 19 30.57 -12.69 -25.39
N ARG A 20 29.28 -12.63 -25.75
CA ARG A 20 28.57 -11.37 -25.95
C ARG A 20 28.36 -10.75 -24.58
N GLY A 21 29.09 -9.69 -24.28
CA GLY A 21 28.87 -8.87 -23.10
C GLY A 21 27.76 -7.85 -23.37
N PHE A 22 27.03 -7.48 -22.32
CA PHE A 22 26.07 -6.38 -22.35
C PHE A 22 26.84 -5.07 -22.56
N THR A 23 26.39 -4.22 -23.47
CA THR A 23 27.04 -2.92 -23.66
C THR A 23 26.60 -1.95 -22.57
N LEU A 24 27.50 -1.08 -22.12
CA LEU A 24 27.13 -0.03 -21.15
C LEU A 24 26.05 0.90 -21.71
N ILE A 25 26.05 1.11 -23.03
CA ILE A 25 25.07 1.95 -23.71
C ILE A 25 23.67 1.31 -23.72
N GLU A 26 23.56 -0.03 -23.80
CA GLU A 26 22.29 -0.74 -23.65
C GLU A 26 21.69 -0.52 -22.26
N VAL A 27 22.49 -0.61 -21.20
CA VAL A 27 21.97 -0.34 -19.84
C VAL A 27 21.64 1.15 -19.67
N LEU A 28 22.47 2.04 -20.22
CA LEU A 28 22.30 3.49 -20.09
C LEU A 28 20.97 3.96 -20.69
N ILE A 29 20.64 3.53 -21.90
CA ILE A 29 19.37 3.92 -22.55
C ILE A 29 18.17 3.37 -21.74
N VAL A 30 18.27 2.16 -21.22
CA VAL A 30 17.18 1.55 -20.43
C VAL A 30 16.91 2.35 -19.16
N VAL A 31 17.93 2.71 -18.38
CA VAL A 31 17.71 3.49 -17.14
C VAL A 31 17.23 4.91 -17.42
N VAL A 32 17.62 5.50 -18.56
CA VAL A 32 17.10 6.81 -19.00
C VAL A 32 15.60 6.72 -19.30
N ILE A 33 15.17 5.73 -20.08
CA ILE A 33 13.75 5.55 -20.40
C ILE A 33 12.95 5.23 -19.13
N LEU A 34 13.46 4.34 -18.25
CA LEU A 34 12.83 4.05 -16.96
C LEU A 34 12.73 5.31 -16.08
N GLY A 35 13.75 6.18 -16.08
CA GLY A 35 13.73 7.44 -15.35
C GLY A 35 12.65 8.40 -15.85
N VAL A 36 12.50 8.55 -17.17
CA VAL A 36 11.44 9.40 -17.77
C VAL A 36 10.05 8.84 -17.46
N LEU A 37 9.85 7.53 -17.61
CA LEU A 37 8.57 6.90 -17.30
C LEU A 37 8.22 7.04 -15.81
N ALA A 38 9.19 6.82 -14.92
CA ALA A 38 9.00 6.98 -13.48
C ALA A 38 8.58 8.40 -13.11
N ALA A 39 9.21 9.43 -13.69
CA ALA A 39 8.89 10.83 -13.42
C ALA A 39 7.44 11.20 -13.77
N LEU A 40 6.87 10.60 -14.83
CA LEU A 40 5.48 10.84 -15.24
C LEU A 40 4.48 10.03 -14.41
N VAL A 41 4.83 8.80 -14.03
CA VAL A 41 3.91 7.86 -13.37
C VAL A 41 3.79 8.11 -11.87
N ILE A 42 4.89 8.42 -11.18
CA ILE A 42 4.93 8.60 -9.71
C ILE A 42 3.89 9.60 -9.19
N PRO A 43 3.73 10.83 -9.73
CA PRO A 43 2.76 11.77 -9.19
C PRO A 43 1.32 11.28 -9.30
N SER A 44 0.96 10.66 -10.44
CA SER A 44 -0.38 10.12 -10.67
C SER A 44 -0.71 8.94 -9.77
N VAL A 45 0.26 8.04 -9.53
CA VAL A 45 0.08 6.92 -8.61
C VAL A 45 -0.03 7.42 -7.16
N THR A 46 0.76 8.42 -6.80
CA THR A 46 0.75 8.99 -5.45
C THR A 46 -0.58 9.67 -5.15
N SER A 47 -1.14 10.45 -6.08
CA SER A 47 -2.45 11.07 -5.92
C SER A 47 -3.58 10.03 -5.85
N ALA A 48 -3.55 9.00 -6.71
CA ALA A 48 -4.54 7.93 -6.65
C ALA A 48 -4.49 7.17 -5.31
N MET A 49 -3.30 6.98 -4.73
CA MET A 49 -3.16 6.38 -3.41
C MET A 49 -3.70 7.28 -2.29
N THR A 50 -3.52 8.61 -2.37
CA THR A 50 -4.10 9.52 -1.38
C THR A 50 -5.62 9.55 -1.46
N ASP A 51 -6.16 9.56 -2.68
CA ASP A 51 -7.61 9.57 -2.91
C ASP A 51 -8.24 8.26 -2.42
N ALA A 52 -7.62 7.11 -2.74
CA ALA A 52 -8.08 5.81 -2.24
C ALA A 52 -8.05 5.72 -0.71
N LYS A 53 -7.04 6.31 -0.05
CA LYS A 53 -7.00 6.38 1.43
C LYS A 53 -8.12 7.25 1.98
N GLN A 54 -8.43 8.37 1.32
CA GLN A 54 -9.51 9.27 1.72
C GLN A 54 -10.87 8.58 1.59
N GLU A 55 -11.16 7.95 0.45
CA GLU A 55 -12.39 7.18 0.24
C GLU A 55 -12.54 6.04 1.25
N ALA A 56 -11.45 5.30 1.51
CA ALA A 56 -11.45 4.22 2.49
C ALA A 56 -11.62 4.74 3.94
N ALA A 57 -11.14 5.95 4.23
CA ALA A 57 -11.39 6.62 5.49
C ALA A 57 -12.87 6.98 5.63
N GLU A 58 -13.49 7.62 4.63
CA GLU A 58 -14.92 7.98 4.62
C GLU A 58 -15.85 6.77 4.77
N ALA A 59 -15.52 5.67 4.10
CA ALA A 59 -16.26 4.41 4.23
C ALA A 59 -16.21 3.85 5.67
N ARG A 60 -15.02 3.85 6.30
CA ARG A 60 -14.86 3.44 7.71
C ARG A 60 -15.57 4.39 8.66
N ALA A 61 -15.49 5.68 8.39
CA ALA A 61 -16.13 6.71 9.17
C ALA A 61 -17.67 6.47 9.27
N SER A 62 -18.29 6.10 8.15
CA SER A 62 -19.71 5.74 8.07
C SER A 62 -20.04 4.44 8.83
N GLN A 63 -19.13 3.47 8.81
CA GLN A 63 -19.25 2.24 9.60
C GLN A 63 -19.21 2.56 11.10
N VAL A 64 -18.25 3.37 11.56
CA VAL A 64 -18.12 3.81 12.95
C VAL A 64 -19.39 4.52 13.41
N LEU A 65 -19.96 5.42 12.61
CA LEU A 65 -21.24 6.07 12.93
C LEU A 65 -22.36 5.05 13.15
N THR A 66 -22.49 4.07 12.25
CA THR A 66 -23.49 3.01 12.38
C THR A 66 -23.34 2.24 13.70
N MET A 67 -22.09 1.99 14.11
CA MET A 67 -21.79 1.28 15.36
C MET A 67 -22.08 2.15 16.58
N ILE A 68 -21.77 3.44 16.53
CA ILE A 68 -22.14 4.41 17.58
C ILE A 68 -23.66 4.48 17.72
N THR A 69 -24.41 4.57 16.62
CA THR A 69 -25.87 4.58 16.67
C THR A 69 -26.41 3.32 17.33
N ARG A 70 -25.89 2.14 16.98
CA ARG A 70 -26.26 0.87 17.64
C ARG A 70 -25.91 0.88 19.12
N TYR A 71 -24.69 1.29 19.47
CA TYR A 71 -24.26 1.39 20.87
C TYR A 71 -25.18 2.31 21.67
N ASN A 72 -25.49 3.50 21.15
CA ASN A 72 -26.34 4.49 21.82
C ASN A 72 -27.78 3.99 22.03
N GLN A 73 -28.29 3.09 21.18
CA GLN A 73 -29.61 2.47 21.37
C GLN A 73 -29.64 1.53 22.58
N PHE A 74 -28.58 0.75 22.81
CA PHE A 74 -28.52 -0.21 23.92
C PHE A 74 -27.97 0.39 25.21
N TYR A 75 -27.16 1.45 25.13
CA TYR A 75 -26.47 2.06 26.26
C TYR A 75 -26.74 3.58 26.36
N PRO A 76 -28.01 4.02 26.53
CA PRO A 76 -28.36 5.43 26.51
C PRO A 76 -27.72 6.25 27.63
N ALA A 77 -27.45 5.63 28.79
CA ALA A 77 -26.82 6.30 29.94
C ALA A 77 -25.33 6.66 29.70
N THR A 78 -24.68 5.99 28.75
CA THR A 78 -23.26 6.21 28.41
C THR A 78 -23.07 6.55 26.94
N ALA A 79 -24.10 7.16 26.32
CA ALA A 79 -24.12 7.44 24.91
C ALA A 79 -22.89 8.25 24.47
N ILE A 80 -22.37 7.90 23.30
CA ILE A 80 -21.28 8.61 22.64
C ILE A 80 -21.89 9.80 21.90
N SER A 81 -21.40 11.01 22.20
CA SER A 81 -21.84 12.21 21.52
C SER A 81 -21.31 12.23 20.08
N THR A 82 -22.21 12.36 19.13
CA THR A 82 -21.91 12.56 17.70
C THR A 82 -22.19 14.00 17.26
N ALA A 83 -22.25 14.95 18.21
CA ALA A 83 -22.38 16.36 17.90
C ALA A 83 -21.13 16.87 17.14
N ASP A 84 -21.26 18.01 16.45
CA ASP A 84 -20.15 18.60 15.69
C ASP A 84 -18.89 18.73 16.56
N GLY A 85 -17.77 18.17 16.07
CA GLY A 85 -16.51 18.10 16.81
C GLY A 85 -15.80 16.75 16.69
N ALA A 86 -14.66 16.64 17.36
CA ALA A 86 -13.89 15.39 17.44
C ALA A 86 -14.50 14.44 18.46
N ILE A 87 -14.69 13.17 18.11
CA ILE A 87 -14.94 12.12 19.10
C ILE A 87 -13.60 11.71 19.70
N ALA A 88 -13.50 11.78 21.02
CA ALA A 88 -12.31 11.36 21.72
C ALA A 88 -12.07 9.86 21.53
N ALA A 89 -10.80 9.46 21.38
CA ALA A 89 -10.44 8.04 21.28
C ALA A 89 -10.96 7.21 22.47
N ALA A 90 -11.07 7.82 23.65
CA ALA A 90 -11.64 7.20 24.84
C ALA A 90 -13.13 6.85 24.70
N ASP A 91 -13.91 7.65 23.97
CA ASP A 91 -15.31 7.34 23.69
C ASP A 91 -15.44 6.20 22.69
N LEU A 92 -14.57 6.18 21.67
CA LEU A 92 -14.55 5.09 20.70
C LEU A 92 -14.08 3.75 21.31
N ALA A 93 -13.24 3.79 22.34
CA ALA A 93 -12.85 2.59 23.09
C ALA A 93 -14.04 1.87 23.72
N LYS A 94 -15.15 2.57 24.00
CA LYS A 94 -16.40 1.95 24.49
C LYS A 94 -16.98 0.95 23.49
N LEU A 95 -16.84 1.20 22.18
CA LEU A 95 -17.30 0.27 21.15
C LEU A 95 -16.49 -1.04 21.16
N VAL A 96 -15.18 -0.94 21.44
CA VAL A 96 -14.30 -2.11 21.56
C VAL A 96 -14.67 -2.92 22.79
N THR A 97 -14.80 -2.24 23.94
CA THR A 97 -15.17 -2.89 25.21
C THR A 97 -16.54 -3.55 25.14
N ALA A 98 -17.50 -2.93 24.43
CA ALA A 98 -18.83 -3.49 24.22
C ALA A 98 -18.90 -4.53 23.08
N GLY A 99 -17.77 -4.87 22.44
CA GLY A 99 -17.66 -5.96 21.48
C GLY A 99 -18.17 -5.66 20.06
N TYR A 100 -18.34 -4.39 19.69
CA TYR A 100 -18.81 -4.01 18.35
C TYR A 100 -17.69 -4.07 17.29
N CYS A 101 -16.43 -3.84 17.68
CA CYS A 101 -15.24 -3.86 16.80
C CYS A 101 -13.98 -4.25 17.56
N VAL A 102 -12.87 -4.44 16.82
CA VAL A 102 -11.53 -4.40 17.38
C VAL A 102 -10.94 -3.00 17.29
N ALA A 103 -9.94 -2.69 18.13
CA ALA A 103 -9.31 -1.37 18.19
C ALA A 103 -8.71 -0.90 16.83
N GLY A 104 -8.29 -1.84 15.97
CA GLY A 104 -7.76 -1.53 14.64
C GLY A 104 -8.81 -1.03 13.64
N ASP A 105 -10.09 -1.35 13.83
CA ASP A 105 -11.16 -0.93 12.92
C ASP A 105 -11.49 0.55 13.09
N LEU A 106 -11.21 1.10 14.28
CA LEU A 106 -11.42 2.50 14.64
C LEU A 106 -10.29 3.41 14.18
N THR A 107 -9.24 2.87 13.55
CA THR A 107 -8.08 3.64 13.13
C THR A 107 -8.33 4.33 11.79
N ASN A 108 -8.14 5.65 11.76
CA ASN A 108 -8.19 6.49 10.58
C ASN A 108 -7.05 6.15 9.61
N GLN A 109 -7.36 5.89 8.33
CA GLN A 109 -6.36 5.51 7.32
C GLN A 109 -5.49 6.67 6.80
N VAL A 110 -5.86 7.91 7.12
CA VAL A 110 -5.13 9.12 6.74
C VAL A 110 -4.05 9.44 7.78
N THR A 111 -4.39 9.45 9.07
CA THR A 111 -3.47 9.82 10.17
C THR A 111 -3.00 8.63 11.01
N ASN A 112 -3.53 7.43 10.80
CA ASN A 112 -3.26 6.21 11.58
C ASN A 112 -3.54 6.39 13.09
N THR A 113 -4.50 7.24 13.43
CA THR A 113 -4.96 7.49 14.82
C THR A 113 -6.44 7.15 14.97
N GLN A 114 -6.90 6.94 16.20
CA GLN A 114 -8.32 6.65 16.49
C GLN A 114 -9.18 7.92 16.59
N ALA A 115 -8.75 9.06 16.04
CA ALA A 115 -9.49 10.31 16.09
C ALA A 115 -10.33 10.50 14.82
N TRP A 116 -11.63 10.76 15.00
CA TRP A 116 -12.60 11.08 13.95
C TRP A 116 -13.35 12.34 14.32
N SER A 117 -13.56 13.25 13.37
CA SER A 117 -14.43 14.41 13.57
C SER A 117 -15.74 14.25 12.82
N PHE A 118 -16.80 14.79 13.41
CA PHE A 118 -18.13 14.87 12.83
C PHE A 118 -18.40 16.33 12.50
N SER A 119 -18.79 16.61 11.26
CA SER A 119 -19.21 17.93 10.82
C SER A 119 -20.41 17.80 9.90
N ALA A 120 -21.52 18.45 10.25
CA ALA A 120 -22.76 18.47 9.47
C ALA A 120 -23.27 17.05 9.11
N GLY A 121 -23.18 16.11 10.06
CA GLY A 121 -23.65 14.72 9.88
C GLY A 121 -22.74 13.83 9.03
N LYS A 122 -21.55 14.32 8.63
CA LYS A 122 -20.52 13.53 7.96
C LYS A 122 -19.34 13.30 8.90
N VAL A 123 -18.84 12.07 8.90
CA VAL A 123 -17.62 11.71 9.63
C VAL A 123 -16.45 11.93 8.69
N VAL A 124 -15.52 12.79 9.09
CA VAL A 124 -14.32 13.12 8.33
C VAL A 124 -13.07 12.75 9.13
N PRO A 125 -12.02 12.25 8.47
CA PRO A 125 -10.73 12.08 9.12
C PRO A 125 -10.23 13.44 9.61
N THR A 126 -9.89 13.57 10.89
CA THR A 126 -9.15 14.75 11.37
C THR A 126 -7.81 14.83 10.64
N PRO A 127 -7.41 16.01 10.12
CA PRO A 127 -6.08 16.22 9.58
C PRO A 127 -5.00 16.03 10.65
#